data_AF-A0A660R8L7-F1
#
_entry.id   AF-A0A660R8L7-F1
#
_cell.length_a   1.000
_cell.length_b   1.000
_cell.length_c   1.000
_cell.angle_alpha   90.00
_cell.angle_beta   90.00
_cell.angle_gamma   90.00
#
_symmetry.space_group_name_H-M   'P 1'
#
loop_
_entity.id
_entity.type
_entity.pdbx_description
1 polymer ?
#
loop_
_entity_poly.entity_id
_entity_poly.type
_entity_poly.pdbx_seq_one_letter_code
_entity_poly.pdbx_strand_id
1 'polypeptide(L)'
;MPFMNWIVLGILMIIIEILTPTFFIMWFGIGAFLAGIVAYLNLPMVYQILTFLVTSAVLVILTRPIAKKITGSSPRKIAIDEIVGKTGVVLEDIEFGKGGIVKVGSDTWRAVVEKDLKIPKG
;
A
#
# COMPACT_ATOMS: atom_id res chain seq x y z
N MET A 1 8.41 10.65 35.02
CA MET A 1 7.21 11.07 34.26
C MET A 1 6.03 10.23 34.72
N PRO A 2 4.86 10.81 34.99
CA PRO A 2 3.66 10.04 35.37
C PRO A 2 3.14 9.22 34.18
N PHE A 3 2.61 8.01 34.45
CA PHE A 3 2.05 7.09 33.45
C PHE A 3 0.98 7.74 32.56
N MET A 4 0.28 8.75 33.08
CA MET A 4 -0.75 9.50 32.39
C MET A 4 -0.25 10.15 31.09
N ASN A 5 1.04 10.53 31.02
CA ASN A 5 1.62 11.13 29.82
C ASN A 5 1.64 10.15 28.64
N TRP A 6 1.93 8.87 28.91
CA TRP A 6 1.95 7.82 27.90
C TRP A 6 0.55 7.45 27.40
N ILE A 7 -0.42 7.45 28.31
CA ILE A 7 -1.83 7.20 27.96
C ILE A 7 -2.37 8.34 27.08
N VAL A 8 -2.12 9.60 27.45
CA VAL A 8 -2.52 10.76 26.64
C VAL A 8 -1.86 10.72 25.26
N LEU A 9 -0.57 10.38 25.19
CA LEU A 9 0.14 10.22 23.91
C LEU A 9 -0.49 9.12 23.05
N GLY A 10 -0.79 7.96 23.63
CA GLY A 10 -1.42 6.84 22.93
C GLY A 10 -2.81 7.18 22.39
N ILE A 11 -3.63 7.89 23.18
CA ILE A 11 -4.95 8.36 22.76
C ILE A 11 -4.83 9.36 21.60
N LEU A 12 -3.92 10.34 21.70
CA LEU A 12 -3.69 11.30 20.62
C LEU A 12 -3.28 10.61 19.31
N MET A 13 -2.41 9.60 19.39
CA MET A 13 -2.01 8.80 18.23
C MET A 13 -3.20 8.07 17.60
N ILE A 14 -4.11 7.50 18.40
CA ILE A 14 -5.32 6.84 17.90
C ILE A 14 -6.26 7.86 17.24
N ILE A 15 -6.43 9.05 17.82
CA ILE A 15 -7.26 10.10 17.22
C ILE A 15 -6.70 10.50 15.85
N ILE A 16 -5.38 10.73 15.76
CA ILE A 16 -4.73 11.07 14.49
C ILE A 16 -4.90 9.92 13.50
N GLU A 17 -4.76 8.67 13.95
CA GLU A 17 -4.99 7.50 13.11
C GLU A 17 -6.41 7.47 12.54
N ILE A 18 -7.45 7.75 13.33
CA ILE A 18 -8.84 7.78 12.82
C ILE A 18 -9.02 8.84 11.73
N LEU A 19 -8.27 9.95 11.81
CA LEU A 19 -8.29 11.00 10.80
C LEU A 19 -7.47 10.65 9.54
N THR A 20 -6.58 9.64 9.61
CA THR A 20 -5.68 9.27 8.51
C THR A 20 -5.92 7.84 8.03
N PRO A 21 -6.05 7.56 6.72
CA PRO A 21 -6.24 6.19 6.23
C PRO A 21 -4.92 5.37 6.18
N THR A 22 -3.98 5.58 7.13
CA THR A 22 -2.57 5.19 6.97
C THR A 22 -2.16 3.95 7.79
N PHE A 23 -2.97 3.48 8.74
CA PHE A 23 -2.73 2.33 9.65
C PHE A 23 -1.35 2.30 10.32
N PHE A 24 -0.64 3.42 10.32
CA PHE A 24 0.77 3.51 10.67
C PHE A 24 0.96 4.06 12.08
N ILE A 25 0.15 5.06 12.44
CA ILE A 25 0.19 5.76 13.72
C ILE A 25 -0.40 4.88 14.83
N MET A 26 -1.31 3.96 14.47
CA MET A 26 -1.85 2.93 15.36
C MET A 26 -0.76 2.16 16.14
N TRP A 27 0.33 1.78 15.47
CA TRP A 27 1.42 1.00 16.09
C TRP A 27 2.21 1.81 17.13
N PHE A 28 2.30 3.13 16.93
CA PHE A 28 2.88 4.03 17.92
C PHE A 28 1.93 4.21 19.11
N GLY A 29 0.62 4.27 18.87
CA GLY A 29 -0.39 4.27 19.93
C GLY A 29 -0.27 3.05 20.84
N ILE A 30 -0.20 1.84 20.26
CA ILE A 30 -0.02 0.58 21.01
C ILE A 30 1.29 0.61 21.82
N GLY A 31 2.39 1.06 21.21
CA GLY A 31 3.67 1.19 21.91
C GLY A 31 3.61 2.16 23.09
N ALA A 32 2.86 3.26 22.96
CA ALA A 32 2.66 4.22 24.04
C ALA A 32 1.86 3.61 25.20
N PHE A 33 0.83 2.82 24.93
CA PHE A 33 0.10 2.09 25.97
C PHE A 33 0.99 1.10 26.73
N LEU A 34 1.83 0.34 26.02
CA LEU A 34 2.77 -0.59 26.65
C LEU A 34 3.81 0.14 27.50
N ALA A 35 4.32 1.28 27.04
CA ALA A 35 5.21 2.14 27.83
C ALA A 35 4.49 2.73 29.07
N GLY A 36 3.19 3.02 28.97
CA GLY A 36 2.35 3.40 30.10
C GLY A 36 2.22 2.30 31.17
N ILE A 37 2.11 1.03 30.76
CA ILE A 37 2.11 -0.12 31.67
C ILE A 37 3.47 -0.26 32.36
N VAL A 38 4.57 -0.09 31.62
CA VAL A 38 5.93 -0.09 32.18
C VAL A 38 6.12 1.07 33.17
N ALA A 39 5.55 2.24 32.89
CA ALA A 39 5.54 3.37 33.81
C ALA A 39 4.72 3.08 35.09
N TYR A 40 3.61 2.32 34.98
CA TYR A 40 2.81 1.88 36.12
C TYR A 40 3.61 0.95 37.05
N LEU A 41 4.52 0.14 36.51
CA LEU A 41 5.44 -0.71 37.28
C LEU A 41 6.59 0.06 37.96
N ASN A 42 6.55 1.40 37.95
CA ASN A 42 7.60 2.29 38.50
C ASN A 42 9.00 2.04 37.91
N LEU A 43 9.08 1.53 36.68
CA LEU A 43 10.35 1.35 36.00
C LEU A 43 10.95 2.70 35.56
N PRO A 44 12.30 2.81 35.54
CA PRO A 44 12.98 4.03 35.11
C PRO A 44 12.57 4.50 33.71
N MET A 45 12.65 5.81 33.47
CA MET A 45 12.28 6.45 32.20
C MET A 45 12.95 5.78 30.98
N VAL A 46 14.18 5.30 31.14
CA VAL A 46 14.93 4.59 30.11
C VAL A 46 14.17 3.36 29.61
N TYR A 47 13.60 2.56 30.53
CA TYR A 47 12.84 1.37 30.17
C TYR A 47 11.51 1.73 29.49
N GLN A 48 10.86 2.82 29.91
CA GLN A 48 9.61 3.28 29.27
C GLN A 48 9.85 3.66 27.81
N ILE A 49 10.89 4.45 27.55
CA ILE A 49 11.27 4.88 26.19
C ILE A 49 11.73 3.70 25.34
N LEU A 50 12.53 2.79 25.92
CA LEU A 50 12.95 1.58 25.23
C LEU A 50 11.77 0.69 24.86
N THR A 51 10.83 0.46 25.78
CA THR A 51 9.62 -0.32 25.49
C THR A 51 8.81 0.34 24.39
N PHE A 52 8.59 1.66 24.43
CA PHE A 52 7.91 2.39 23.35
C PHE A 52 8.59 2.19 22.00
N LEU A 53 9.90 2.49 21.91
CA LEU A 53 10.65 2.41 20.66
C LEU A 53 10.69 0.98 20.10
N VAL A 54 11.01 0.00 20.96
CA VAL A 54 11.14 -1.41 20.54
C VAL A 54 9.79 -1.96 20.10
N THR A 55 8.72 -1.73 20.87
CA THR A 55 7.39 -2.24 20.52
C THR A 55 6.86 -1.62 19.22
N SER A 56 6.95 -0.30 19.07
CA SER A 56 6.54 0.38 17.84
C SER A 56 7.37 -0.04 16.64
N ALA A 57 8.70 -0.13 16.78
CA ALA A 57 9.58 -0.58 15.69
C ALA A 57 9.26 -2.01 15.26
N VAL A 58 9.09 -2.94 16.22
CA VAL A 58 8.75 -4.33 15.94
C VAL A 58 7.41 -4.43 15.22
N LEU A 59 6.38 -3.72 15.70
CA LEU A 59 5.06 -3.71 15.07
C LEU A 59 5.12 -3.17 13.64
N VAL A 60 5.81 -2.04 13.41
CA VAL A 60 5.96 -1.46 12.07
C VAL A 60 6.72 -2.41 11.12
N ILE A 61 7.80 -3.02 11.60
CA ILE A 61 8.60 -3.97 10.80
C ILE A 61 7.79 -5.20 10.43
N LEU A 62 6.99 -5.75 11.36
CA LEU A 62 6.13 -6.91 11.11
C LEU A 62 4.97 -6.59 10.18
N THR A 63 4.44 -5.37 10.22
CA THR A 63 3.35 -4.95 9.33
C THR A 63 3.83 -4.75 7.89
N ARG A 64 5.09 -4.36 7.67
CA ARG A 64 5.65 -4.11 6.34
C ARG A 64 5.57 -5.30 5.35
N PRO A 65 5.96 -6.54 5.71
CA PRO A 65 5.81 -7.70 4.82
C PRO A 65 4.34 -8.08 4.61
N ILE A 66 3.48 -7.89 5.63
CA ILE A 66 2.05 -8.19 5.53
C ILE A 66 1.38 -7.21 4.56
N ALA A 67 1.63 -5.90 4.71
CA ALA A 67 1.14 -4.88 3.80
C ALA A 67 1.62 -5.14 2.37
N LYS A 68 2.90 -5.49 2.18
CA LYS A 68 3.43 -5.83 0.84
C LYS A 68 2.78 -7.09 0.25
N LYS A 69 2.39 -8.06 1.08
CA LYS A 69 1.70 -9.29 0.65
C LYS A 69 0.24 -9.04 0.29
N ILE A 70 -0.45 -8.17 1.04
CA ILE A 70 -1.85 -7.78 0.78
C ILE A 70 -1.95 -6.85 -0.44
N THR A 71 -1.05 -5.89 -0.58
CA THR A 71 -0.91 -5.04 -1.79
C THR A 71 -0.12 -5.75 -2.90
N GLY A 72 0.19 -7.04 -2.70
CA GLY A 72 1.01 -7.87 -3.56
C GLY A 72 0.30 -8.28 -4.84
N SER A 73 0.24 -7.34 -5.78
CA SER A 73 0.10 -7.43 -7.24
C SER A 73 -0.56 -6.14 -7.66
N SER A 74 0.18 -5.26 -8.34
CA SER A 74 -0.45 -4.12 -8.99
C SER A 74 -1.63 -4.65 -9.81
N PRO A 75 -2.87 -4.12 -9.65
CA PRO A 75 -4.00 -4.54 -10.50
C PRO A 75 -3.64 -4.44 -11.99
N ARG A 76 -2.68 -3.56 -12.31
CA ARG A 76 -2.14 -3.37 -13.66
C ARG A 76 -1.46 -4.62 -14.25
N LYS A 77 -0.80 -5.47 -13.47
CA LYS A 77 -0.18 -6.70 -14.02
C LYS A 77 -1.21 -7.77 -14.34
N ILE A 78 -2.17 -7.98 -13.43
CA ILE A 78 -3.25 -8.96 -13.63
C ILE A 78 -4.09 -8.55 -14.85
N ALA A 79 -4.42 -7.26 -14.98
CA ALA A 79 -5.17 -6.75 -16.12
C ALA A 79 -4.44 -6.95 -17.45
N ILE A 80 -3.09 -6.84 -17.51
CA ILE A 80 -2.31 -7.04 -18.74
C ILE A 80 -2.22 -8.52 -19.14
N ASP A 81 -2.01 -9.42 -18.18
CA ASP A 81 -1.92 -10.86 -18.46
C ASP A 81 -3.29 -11.43 -18.92
N GLU A 82 -4.41 -10.84 -18.49
CA GLU A 82 -5.75 -11.28 -18.90
C GLU A 82 -6.09 -10.95 -20.37
N ILE A 83 -5.36 -10.02 -20.98
CA ILE A 83 -5.56 -9.57 -22.37
C ILE A 83 -4.80 -10.48 -23.35
N VAL A 84 -3.75 -11.15 -22.88
CA VAL A 84 -2.90 -11.99 -23.73
C VAL A 84 -3.70 -13.18 -24.22
N GLY A 85 -3.88 -13.27 -25.54
CA GLY A 85 -4.68 -14.33 -26.19
C GLY A 85 -6.16 -14.00 -26.40
N LYS A 86 -6.66 -12.85 -25.93
CA LYS A 86 -8.01 -12.38 -26.25
C LYS A 86 -8.01 -11.60 -27.57
N THR A 87 -9.06 -11.79 -28.36
CA THR A 87 -9.31 -11.01 -29.57
C THR A 87 -9.87 -9.63 -29.22
N GLY A 88 -9.35 -8.59 -29.87
CA GLY A 88 -9.81 -7.21 -29.72
C GLY A 88 -10.25 -6.61 -31.05
N VAL A 89 -11.00 -5.52 -30.97
CA VAL A 89 -11.47 -4.74 -32.13
C VAL A 89 -10.58 -3.53 -32.32
N VAL A 90 -10.15 -3.28 -33.55
CA VAL A 90 -9.30 -2.13 -33.88
C VAL A 90 -10.16 -0.87 -33.97
N LEU A 91 -9.90 0.11 -33.11
CA LEU A 91 -10.61 1.39 -33.09
C LEU A 91 -9.94 2.46 -33.95
N GLU A 92 -8.62 2.42 -34.04
CA GLU A 92 -7.79 3.29 -34.88
C GLU A 92 -6.85 2.45 -35.74
N ASP A 93 -6.70 2.83 -37.00
CA ASP A 93 -5.79 2.18 -37.95
C ASP A 93 -4.39 2.05 -37.35
N ILE A 94 -3.84 0.84 -37.42
CA ILE A 94 -2.51 0.53 -36.91
C ILE A 94 -1.60 0.34 -38.12
N GLU A 95 -0.57 1.17 -38.22
CA GLU A 95 0.47 1.08 -39.26
C GLU A 95 1.80 0.72 -38.61
N PHE A 96 2.70 0.11 -39.37
CA PHE A 96 4.05 -0.17 -38.89
C PHE A 96 4.76 1.14 -38.51
N GLY A 97 5.27 1.22 -37.27
CA GLY A 97 5.89 2.43 -36.73
C GLY A 97 4.92 3.49 -36.19
N LYS A 98 3.60 3.37 -36.39
CA LYS A 98 2.57 4.20 -35.76
C LYS A 98 1.68 3.34 -34.87
N GLY A 99 1.79 3.54 -33.56
CA GLY A 99 0.87 2.88 -32.63
C GLY A 99 -0.57 3.32 -32.86
N GLY A 100 -1.51 2.38 -32.76
CA GLY A 100 -2.95 2.63 -32.82
C GLY A 100 -3.65 2.17 -31.54
N ILE A 101 -4.98 2.11 -31.58
CA ILE A 101 -5.82 1.82 -30.43
C ILE A 101 -6.71 0.61 -30.72
N VAL A 102 -6.68 -0.36 -29.80
CA VAL A 102 -7.52 -1.56 -29.83
C VAL A 102 -8.39 -1.62 -28.59
N LYS A 103 -9.61 -2.13 -28.74
CA LYS A 103 -10.51 -2.43 -27.63
C LYS A 103 -10.49 -3.93 -27.38
N VAL A 104 -10.10 -4.34 -26.17
CA VAL A 104 -10.14 -5.74 -25.75
C VAL A 104 -11.08 -5.85 -24.56
N GLY A 105 -12.22 -6.52 -24.75
CA GLY A 105 -13.30 -6.53 -23.75
C GLY A 105 -13.90 -5.13 -23.54
N SER A 106 -13.87 -4.64 -22.30
CA SER A 106 -14.30 -3.27 -21.93
C SER A 106 -13.20 -2.22 -22.08
N ASP A 107 -11.95 -2.64 -22.19
CA ASP A 107 -10.80 -1.77 -21.98
C ASP A 107 -10.15 -1.37 -23.30
N THR A 108 -9.62 -0.15 -23.34
CA THR A 108 -8.98 0.44 -24.53
C THR A 108 -7.46 0.48 -24.32
N TRP A 109 -6.73 -0.14 -25.24
CA TRP A 109 -5.29 -0.34 -25.15
C TRP A 109 -4.58 0.22 -26.38
N ARG A 110 -3.35 0.69 -26.16
CA ARG A 110 -2.46 1.09 -27.25
C ARG A 110 -1.79 -0.16 -27.81
N ALA A 111 -1.83 -0.31 -29.13
CA ALA A 111 -1.24 -1.44 -29.83
C ALA A 111 -0.25 -0.96 -30.89
N VAL A 112 0.72 -1.82 -31.20
CA VAL A 112 1.74 -1.61 -32.23
C VAL A 112 1.89 -2.91 -33.01
N VAL A 113 2.06 -2.80 -34.33
CA VAL A 113 2.28 -3.97 -35.19
C VAL A 113 3.77 -4.30 -35.22
N GLU A 114 4.11 -5.57 -34.99
CA GLU A 114 5.50 -6.05 -35.02
C GLU A 114 6.01 -6.30 -36.45
N LYS A 115 5.10 -6.56 -37.40
CA LYS A 115 5.38 -6.76 -38.83
C LYS A 115 4.86 -5.58 -39.64
N ASP A 116 5.39 -5.40 -40.84
CA ASP A 116 4.94 -4.37 -41.79
C ASP A 116 3.56 -4.73 -42.37
N LEU A 117 2.54 -4.60 -41.52
CA LEU A 117 1.15 -4.90 -41.81
C LEU A 117 0.31 -3.69 -41.42
N LYS A 118 -0.55 -3.25 -42.33
CA LYS A 118 -1.56 -2.24 -42.05
C LYS A 118 -2.83 -2.94 -41.59
N ILE A 119 -3.25 -2.67 -40.36
CA ILE A 119 -4.51 -3.19 -39.81
C ILE A 119 -5.52 -2.03 -39.80
N PRO A 120 -6.51 -2.03 -40.72
CA PRO A 120 -7.53 -0.99 -40.73
C PRO A 120 -8.49 -1.17 -39.55
N LYS A 121 -9.14 -0.08 -39.17
CA LYS A 121 -10.26 -0.06 -38.22
C LYS A 121 -11.37 -1.02 -38.67
N GLY A 122 -11.81 -1.89 -37.76
CA GLY A 122 -12.84 -2.90 -38.06
C GLY A 122 -12.90 -4.02 -37.04
#